data_AF-A0A2N2VFM2-F1
#
_entry.id   AF-A0A2N2VFM2-F1
#
_cell.length_a   1.000
_cell.length_b   1.000
_cell.length_c   1.000
_cell.angle_alpha   90.00
_cell.angle_beta   90.00
_cell.angle_gamma   90.00
#
_symmetry.space_group_name_H-M   'P 1'
#
loop_
_entity.id
_entity.type
_entity.pdbx_description
1 polymer ?
#
loop_
_entity_poly.entity_id
_entity_poly.type
_entity_poly.pdbx_seq_one_letter_code
_entity_poly.pdbx_strand_id
1 'polypeptide(L)'
;MGRLKETTMNWEEILAVLQKPQRGYPVAIVRAVLDNPEHYERLLAEFERISEQPEEMARSIFHVYAMHLLAEKREPRAFRPLMSIAALPEEQLDDAVGDHLTESFNRCVAAVCDDEQLIRDFIENRDHAEWARKMLIGSLVQRVMAGDSSGPALLEWLLALGEKTGRWLQEQPETAYIDGEILLMTGLAGAIAAIGSAEHLPTLQRWWDAELLDPQVAKIEGYAERLQRPLAERIERLQSRTGIYIPDAIREMESWYCFSDRFHAPQEKARIISSNPPPPVTVIREQAKVGRNDPCPCGSGKKYKKCCGT
;
A
#
# COMPACT_ATOMS: atom_id res chain seq x y z
N MET A 1 9.12 -29.54 32.29
CA MET A 1 7.67 -29.76 32.45
C MET A 1 7.10 -28.57 33.22
N GLY A 2 6.94 -27.44 32.53
CA GLY A 2 6.30 -26.23 33.03
C GLY A 2 5.26 -25.83 32.02
N ARG A 3 4.00 -26.22 32.26
CA ARG A 3 2.86 -25.72 31.51
C ARG A 3 2.80 -24.21 31.77
N LEU A 4 3.23 -23.41 30.79
CA LEU A 4 2.77 -22.04 30.69
C LEU A 4 1.24 -22.12 30.65
N LYS A 5 0.59 -21.47 31.63
CA LYS A 5 -0.85 -21.29 31.60
C LYS A 5 -1.18 -20.61 30.28
N GLU A 6 -2.01 -21.24 29.45
CA GLU A 6 -2.75 -20.56 28.39
C GLU A 6 -3.58 -19.49 29.09
N THR A 7 -2.97 -18.33 29.24
CA THR A 7 -3.65 -17.14 29.73
C THR A 7 -4.36 -16.64 28.48
N THR A 8 -5.68 -16.81 28.43
CA THR A 8 -6.53 -16.24 27.40
C THR A 8 -6.27 -14.74 27.38
N MET A 9 -5.48 -14.26 26.42
CA MET A 9 -5.25 -12.82 26.25
C MET A 9 -6.60 -12.13 26.05
N ASN A 10 -6.80 -10.99 26.71
CA ASN A 10 -7.97 -10.17 26.46
C ASN A 10 -7.81 -9.39 25.14
N TRP A 11 -8.88 -8.75 24.69
CA TRP A 11 -8.88 -8.02 23.42
C TRP A 11 -7.85 -6.88 23.38
N GLU A 12 -7.69 -6.16 24.49
CA GLU A 12 -6.74 -5.04 24.58
C GLU A 12 -5.29 -5.52 24.42
N GLU A 13 -4.94 -6.67 25.00
CA GLU A 13 -3.63 -7.30 24.85
C GLU A 13 -3.41 -7.80 23.41
N ILE A 14 -4.43 -8.38 22.79
CA ILE A 14 -4.39 -8.83 21.38
C ILE A 14 -4.16 -7.64 20.46
N LEU A 15 -4.97 -6.59 20.60
CA LEU A 15 -4.89 -5.39 19.77
C LEU A 15 -3.52 -4.72 19.89
N ALA A 16 -2.98 -4.62 21.11
CA ALA A 16 -1.64 -4.06 21.32
C ALA A 16 -0.53 -4.81 20.54
N VAL A 17 -0.66 -6.13 20.38
CA VAL A 17 0.28 -6.92 19.56
C VAL A 17 0.08 -6.67 18.06
N LEU A 18 -1.17 -6.51 17.62
CA LEU A 18 -1.52 -6.38 16.21
C LEU A 18 -1.37 -4.95 15.66
N GLN A 19 -1.19 -3.94 16.51
CA GLN A 19 -0.99 -2.56 16.07
C GLN A 19 0.40 -2.28 15.45
N LYS A 20 1.42 -3.08 15.76
CA LYS A 20 2.80 -2.83 15.27
C LYS A 20 3.49 -4.12 14.83
N PRO A 21 4.33 -4.08 13.78
CA PRO A 21 5.14 -5.22 13.39
C PRO A 21 6.04 -5.66 14.56
N GLN A 22 5.97 -6.94 14.90
CA GLN A 22 6.84 -7.58 15.88
C GLN A 22 7.85 -8.48 15.14
N ARG A 23 8.92 -8.86 15.84
CA ARG A 23 9.83 -9.87 15.29
C ARG A 23 9.10 -11.21 15.19
N GLY A 24 8.92 -11.68 13.97
CA GLY A 24 8.06 -12.81 13.65
C GLY A 24 6.58 -12.43 13.66
N TYR A 25 5.84 -12.96 12.69
CA TYR A 25 4.39 -12.76 12.62
C TYR A 25 3.69 -13.52 13.76
N PRO A 26 2.75 -12.89 14.51
CA PRO A 26 2.12 -13.51 15.68
C PRO A 26 1.03 -14.54 15.30
N VAL A 27 1.41 -15.61 14.59
CA VAL A 27 0.51 -16.65 14.04
C VAL A 27 -0.45 -17.21 15.08
N ALA A 28 0.03 -17.54 16.28
CA ALA A 28 -0.81 -18.14 17.33
C ALA A 28 -1.91 -17.18 17.81
N ILE A 29 -1.59 -15.89 17.95
CA ILE A 29 -2.55 -14.86 18.37
C ILE A 29 -3.58 -14.65 17.27
N VAL A 30 -3.14 -14.53 16.02
CA VAL A 30 -4.03 -14.33 14.87
C VAL A 30 -4.99 -15.52 14.70
N ARG A 31 -4.50 -16.76 14.83
CA ARG A 31 -5.37 -17.95 14.84
C ARG A 31 -6.37 -17.92 15.99
N ALA A 32 -5.94 -17.57 17.19
CA ALA A 32 -6.84 -17.45 18.34
C ALA A 32 -7.91 -16.35 18.18
N VAL A 33 -7.64 -15.30 17.40
CA VAL A 33 -8.65 -14.31 17.01
C VAL A 33 -9.66 -14.90 16.03
N LEU A 34 -9.21 -15.63 15.00
CA LEU A 34 -10.09 -16.22 13.99
C LEU A 34 -10.93 -17.38 14.53
N ASP A 35 -10.39 -18.18 15.46
CA ASP A 35 -11.06 -19.37 16.00
C ASP A 35 -12.05 -19.04 17.13
N ASN A 36 -12.00 -17.82 17.69
CA ASN A 36 -12.89 -17.37 18.77
C ASN A 36 -13.94 -16.37 18.21
N PRO A 37 -15.24 -16.71 18.23
CA PRO A 37 -16.30 -15.83 17.72
C PRO A 37 -16.35 -14.43 18.36
N GLU A 38 -16.06 -14.33 19.67
CA GLU A 38 -16.04 -13.02 20.34
C GLU A 38 -14.89 -12.16 19.84
N HIS A 39 -13.69 -12.74 19.70
CA HIS A 39 -12.55 -12.01 19.15
C HIS A 39 -12.73 -11.67 17.66
N TYR A 40 -13.39 -12.54 16.89
CA TYR A 40 -13.69 -12.27 15.49
C TYR A 40 -14.66 -11.07 15.34
N GLU A 41 -15.70 -10.99 16.17
CA GLU A 41 -16.60 -9.82 16.17
C GLU A 41 -15.87 -8.55 16.64
N ARG A 42 -14.90 -8.66 17.56
CA ARG A 42 -14.04 -7.53 17.95
C ARG A 42 -13.10 -7.09 16.83
N LEU A 43 -12.53 -8.01 16.06
CA LEU A 43 -11.73 -7.73 14.87
C LEU A 43 -12.53 -6.90 13.86
N LEU A 44 -13.77 -7.28 13.60
CA LEU A 44 -14.66 -6.56 12.70
C LEU A 44 -15.01 -5.17 13.20
N ALA A 45 -15.44 -5.05 14.46
CA ALA A 45 -15.79 -3.77 15.06
C ALA A 45 -14.59 -2.80 15.06
N GLU A 46 -13.39 -3.32 15.34
CA GLU A 46 -12.18 -2.51 15.32
C GLU A 46 -11.74 -2.13 13.91
N PHE A 47 -11.90 -3.02 12.93
CA PHE A 47 -11.61 -2.70 11.53
C PHE A 47 -12.56 -1.62 10.97
N GLU A 48 -13.85 -1.73 11.28
CA GLU A 48 -14.82 -0.69 10.95
C GLU A 48 -14.44 0.65 11.61
N ARG A 49 -14.15 0.64 12.92
CA ARG A 49 -13.77 1.85 13.65
C ARG A 49 -12.50 2.52 13.09
N ILE A 50 -11.43 1.76 12.85
CA ILE A 50 -10.14 2.32 12.42
C ILE A 50 -10.19 2.79 10.97
N SER A 51 -11.05 2.22 10.11
CA SER A 51 -11.19 2.64 8.71
C SER A 51 -11.65 4.09 8.53
N GLU A 52 -12.27 4.66 9.57
CA GLU A 52 -12.70 6.06 9.63
C GLU A 52 -11.69 6.97 10.36
N GLN A 53 -10.50 6.47 10.69
CA GLN A 53 -9.48 7.16 11.48
C GLN A 53 -8.11 7.17 10.78
N PRO A 54 -7.92 8.02 9.74
CA PRO A 54 -6.69 8.03 8.94
C PRO A 54 -5.43 8.31 9.76
N GLU A 55 -5.50 9.20 10.76
CA GLU A 55 -4.36 9.49 11.64
C GLU A 55 -3.92 8.28 12.48
N GLU A 56 -4.84 7.37 12.79
CA GLU A 56 -4.54 6.13 13.52
C GLU A 56 -3.99 5.07 12.58
N MET A 57 -4.57 4.93 11.38
CA MET A 57 -4.05 4.03 10.34
C MET A 57 -2.60 4.37 9.97
N ALA A 58 -2.24 5.65 9.91
CA ALA A 58 -0.85 6.07 9.68
C ALA A 58 0.15 5.59 10.76
N ARG A 59 -0.33 5.12 11.91
CA ARG A 59 0.50 4.71 13.07
C ARG A 59 0.31 3.24 13.46
N SER A 60 -0.57 2.54 12.77
CA SER A 60 -0.99 1.17 13.07
C SER A 60 -0.95 0.33 11.82
N ILE A 61 -0.53 -0.93 11.93
CA ILE A 61 -0.63 -1.90 10.82
C ILE A 61 -1.85 -2.83 11.00
N PHE A 62 -2.63 -2.63 12.05
CA PHE A 62 -3.76 -3.50 12.39
C PHE A 62 -4.76 -3.61 11.24
N HIS A 63 -5.13 -2.50 10.59
CA HIS A 63 -6.11 -2.49 9.50
C HIS A 63 -5.59 -3.22 8.26
N VAL A 64 -4.28 -3.19 8.02
CA VAL A 64 -3.63 -3.99 6.98
C VAL A 64 -3.75 -5.48 7.31
N TYR A 65 -3.56 -5.90 8.56
CA TYR A 65 -3.79 -7.30 8.94
C TYR A 65 -5.26 -7.69 8.79
N ALA A 66 -6.16 -6.85 9.32
CA ALA A 66 -7.59 -7.08 9.30
C ALA A 66 -8.12 -7.25 7.86
N MET A 67 -7.71 -6.40 6.91
CA MET A 67 -8.19 -6.54 5.53
C MET A 67 -7.81 -7.88 4.89
N HIS A 68 -6.60 -8.39 5.15
CA HIS A 68 -6.17 -9.68 4.60
C HIS A 68 -6.92 -10.85 5.26
N LEU A 69 -7.06 -10.82 6.59
CA LEU A 69 -7.76 -11.87 7.36
C LEU A 69 -9.24 -11.95 6.97
N LEU A 70 -9.91 -10.80 6.87
CA LEU A 70 -11.31 -10.72 6.48
C LEU A 70 -11.51 -11.07 5.00
N ALA A 71 -10.55 -10.76 4.14
CA ALA A 71 -10.54 -11.18 2.74
C ALA A 71 -10.42 -12.71 2.59
N GLU A 72 -9.55 -13.37 3.37
CA GLU A 72 -9.47 -14.84 3.39
C GLU A 72 -10.81 -15.47 3.77
N LYS A 73 -11.52 -14.87 4.74
CA LYS A 73 -12.84 -15.34 5.17
C LYS A 73 -13.98 -14.90 4.24
N ARG A 74 -13.70 -14.10 3.20
CA ARG A 74 -14.71 -13.45 2.34
C ARG A 74 -15.81 -12.77 3.14
N GLU A 75 -15.44 -12.05 4.19
CA GLU A 75 -16.36 -11.42 5.12
C GLU A 75 -16.94 -10.12 4.52
N PRO A 76 -18.22 -10.09 4.09
CA PRO A 76 -18.78 -8.94 3.38
C PRO A 76 -18.84 -7.67 4.23
N ARG A 77 -18.89 -7.78 5.56
CA ARG A 77 -18.85 -6.63 6.47
C ARG A 77 -17.57 -5.80 6.34
N ALA A 78 -16.50 -6.36 5.77
CA ALA A 78 -15.25 -5.66 5.52
C ALA A 78 -15.27 -4.78 4.25
N PHE A 79 -16.28 -4.93 3.37
CA PHE A 79 -16.31 -4.20 2.10
C PHE A 79 -16.44 -2.69 2.30
N ARG A 80 -17.41 -2.23 3.11
CA ARG A 80 -17.63 -0.80 3.35
C ARG A 80 -16.40 -0.13 4.01
N PRO A 81 -15.80 -0.69 5.07
CA PRO A 81 -14.54 -0.18 5.62
C PRO A 81 -13.41 -0.06 4.58
N LEU A 82 -13.24 -1.05 3.70
CA LEU A 82 -12.24 -0.97 2.64
C LEU A 82 -12.55 0.14 1.62
N MET A 83 -13.82 0.35 1.29
CA MET A 83 -14.20 1.44 0.41
C MET A 83 -14.03 2.81 1.08
N SER A 84 -14.23 2.93 2.40
CA SER A 84 -13.87 4.13 3.17
C SER A 84 -12.36 4.40 3.12
N ILE A 85 -11.52 3.38 3.30
CA ILE A 85 -10.07 3.51 3.17
C ILE A 85 -9.70 3.97 1.76
N ALA A 86 -10.28 3.36 0.71
CA ALA A 86 -10.01 3.74 -0.67
C ALA A 86 -10.38 5.21 -0.96
N ALA A 87 -11.41 5.73 -0.28
CA ALA A 87 -11.92 7.09 -0.44
C ALA A 87 -11.09 8.17 0.26
N LEU A 88 -10.05 7.80 1.01
CA LEU A 88 -9.15 8.75 1.64
C LEU A 88 -8.46 9.66 0.60
N PRO A 89 -8.15 10.93 0.95
CA PRO A 89 -7.26 11.77 0.17
C PRO A 89 -5.93 11.07 -0.11
N GLU A 90 -5.30 11.35 -1.25
CA GLU A 90 -4.11 10.63 -1.73
C GLU A 90 -3.00 10.51 -0.68
N GLU A 91 -2.63 11.60 0.00
CA GLU A 91 -1.60 11.59 1.06
C GLU A 91 -1.99 10.68 2.24
N GLN A 92 -3.26 10.71 2.66
CA GLN A 92 -3.74 9.87 3.76
C GLN A 92 -3.90 8.41 3.36
N LEU A 93 -4.25 8.15 2.09
CA LEU A 93 -4.32 6.81 1.54
C LEU A 93 -2.93 6.18 1.50
N ASP A 94 -1.92 6.93 1.06
CA ASP A 94 -0.52 6.48 1.05
C ASP A 94 -0.02 6.19 2.47
N ASP A 95 -0.27 7.11 3.42
CA ASP A 95 0.07 6.87 4.83
C ASP A 95 -0.65 5.66 5.45
N ALA A 96 -1.90 5.42 5.05
CA ALA A 96 -2.71 4.33 5.60
C ALA A 96 -2.27 2.97 5.06
N VAL A 97 -2.15 2.79 3.75
CA VAL A 97 -1.92 1.47 3.14
C VAL A 97 -0.60 1.35 2.38
N GLY A 98 0.02 2.46 1.99
CA GLY A 98 1.28 2.50 1.25
C GLY A 98 1.32 1.52 0.08
N ASP A 99 2.41 0.76 -0.02
CA ASP A 99 2.62 -0.25 -1.07
C ASP A 99 1.47 -1.29 -1.14
N HIS A 100 0.79 -1.57 -0.02
CA HIS A 100 -0.33 -2.52 -0.01
C HIS A 100 -1.49 -2.09 -0.91
N LEU A 101 -1.66 -0.79 -1.20
CA LEU A 101 -2.63 -0.29 -2.18
C LEU A 101 -2.45 -1.00 -3.53
N THR A 102 -1.20 -1.17 -3.96
CA THR A 102 -0.87 -1.74 -5.28
C THR A 102 -0.57 -3.24 -5.23
N GLU A 103 -0.19 -3.78 -4.07
CA GLU A 103 0.20 -5.18 -3.91
C GLU A 103 -0.97 -6.13 -3.60
N SER A 104 -1.88 -5.73 -2.70
CA SER A 104 -2.90 -6.66 -2.17
C SER A 104 -4.29 -6.07 -1.95
N PHE A 105 -4.42 -4.73 -1.92
CA PHE A 105 -5.69 -4.06 -1.64
C PHE A 105 -6.80 -4.47 -2.62
N ASN A 106 -6.48 -4.55 -3.91
CA ASN A 106 -7.44 -4.96 -4.93
C ASN A 106 -7.99 -6.39 -4.70
N ARG A 107 -7.13 -7.34 -4.30
CA ARG A 107 -7.49 -8.72 -3.97
C ARG A 107 -8.36 -8.76 -2.71
N CYS A 108 -8.06 -7.93 -1.72
CA CYS A 108 -8.84 -7.83 -0.48
C CYS A 108 -10.25 -7.30 -0.77
N VAL A 109 -10.37 -6.16 -1.46
CA VAL A 109 -11.66 -5.59 -1.85
C VAL A 109 -12.47 -6.58 -2.69
N ALA A 110 -11.86 -7.24 -3.66
CA ALA A 110 -12.55 -8.18 -4.53
C ALA A 110 -13.14 -9.37 -3.76
N ALA A 111 -12.40 -9.90 -2.80
CA ALA A 111 -12.79 -11.06 -2.00
C ALA A 111 -14.00 -10.81 -1.10
N VAL A 112 -14.15 -9.58 -0.59
CA VAL A 112 -15.23 -9.20 0.33
C VAL A 112 -16.36 -8.42 -0.35
N CYS A 113 -16.20 -8.05 -1.61
CA CYS A 113 -17.16 -7.21 -2.34
C CYS A 113 -18.57 -7.83 -2.35
N ASP A 114 -19.54 -7.06 -1.87
CA ASP A 114 -20.97 -7.38 -1.90
C ASP A 114 -21.75 -6.51 -2.92
N ASP A 115 -21.16 -5.40 -3.37
CA ASP A 115 -21.76 -4.43 -4.29
C ASP A 115 -20.73 -3.91 -5.31
N GLU A 116 -20.72 -4.50 -6.50
CA GLU A 116 -19.81 -4.07 -7.58
C GLU A 116 -20.19 -2.71 -8.17
N GLN A 117 -21.45 -2.28 -8.05
CA GLN A 117 -21.87 -0.99 -8.60
C GLN A 117 -21.16 0.13 -7.84
N LEU A 118 -21.02 -0.01 -6.53
CA LEU A 118 -20.26 0.94 -5.74
C LEU A 118 -18.78 1.04 -6.16
N ILE A 119 -18.16 -0.08 -6.55
CA ILE A 119 -16.80 -0.05 -7.12
C ILE A 119 -16.78 0.72 -8.44
N ARG A 120 -17.76 0.48 -9.34
CA ARG A 120 -17.85 1.19 -10.63
C ARG A 120 -18.06 2.69 -10.42
N ASP A 121 -18.99 3.08 -9.56
CA ASP A 121 -19.28 4.48 -9.24
C ASP A 121 -18.05 5.19 -8.66
N PHE A 122 -17.30 4.51 -7.79
CA PHE A 122 -16.03 5.00 -7.28
C PHE A 122 -15.01 5.25 -8.41
N ILE A 123 -14.84 4.29 -9.31
CA ILE A 123 -13.87 4.40 -10.43
C ILE A 123 -14.23 5.55 -11.37
N GLU A 124 -15.52 5.80 -11.61
CA GLU A 124 -15.97 6.87 -12.50
C GLU A 124 -15.83 8.28 -11.90
N ASN A 125 -15.76 8.39 -10.57
CA ASN A 125 -15.60 9.67 -9.88
C ASN A 125 -14.15 10.16 -9.91
N ARG A 126 -13.89 11.28 -10.59
CA ARG A 126 -12.56 11.89 -10.77
C ARG A 126 -12.01 12.55 -9.51
N ASP A 127 -12.84 12.76 -8.48
CA ASP A 127 -12.41 13.36 -7.22
C ASP A 127 -11.64 12.36 -6.33
N HIS A 128 -11.71 11.06 -6.62
CA HIS A 128 -10.95 10.04 -5.90
C HIS A 128 -9.52 9.88 -6.42
N ALA A 129 -8.62 9.45 -5.53
CA ALA A 129 -7.23 9.19 -5.85
C ALA A 129 -7.09 8.25 -7.06
N GLU A 130 -6.26 8.67 -8.04
CA GLU A 130 -6.08 7.98 -9.32
C GLU A 130 -5.60 6.53 -9.15
N TRP A 131 -4.69 6.29 -8.22
CA TRP A 131 -4.20 4.95 -7.89
C TRP A 131 -5.28 4.06 -7.28
N ALA A 132 -6.13 4.59 -6.39
CA ALA A 132 -7.24 3.84 -5.83
C ALA A 132 -8.22 3.40 -6.92
N ARG A 133 -8.61 4.34 -7.79
CA ARG A 133 -9.49 4.08 -8.94
C ARG A 133 -8.89 3.01 -9.86
N LYS A 134 -7.60 3.13 -10.20
CA LYS A 134 -6.89 2.14 -11.02
C LYS A 134 -6.84 0.76 -10.35
N MET A 135 -6.59 0.69 -9.04
CA MET A 135 -6.49 -0.60 -8.34
C MET A 135 -7.85 -1.29 -8.20
N LEU A 136 -8.93 -0.53 -8.05
CA LEU A 136 -10.29 -1.04 -8.00
C LEU A 136 -10.81 -1.62 -9.33
N ILE A 137 -10.30 -1.15 -10.48
CA ILE A 137 -10.49 -1.87 -11.76
C ILE A 137 -9.97 -3.30 -11.63
N GLY A 138 -8.79 -3.46 -10.99
CA GLY A 138 -8.21 -4.76 -10.69
C GLY A 138 -9.12 -5.62 -9.82
N SER A 139 -9.86 -5.05 -8.87
CA SER A 139 -10.81 -5.80 -8.04
C SER A 139 -11.93 -6.43 -8.87
N LEU A 140 -12.51 -5.69 -9.82
CA LEU A 140 -13.53 -6.22 -10.73
C LEU A 140 -12.98 -7.35 -11.62
N VAL A 141 -11.74 -7.19 -12.11
CA VAL A 141 -11.04 -8.24 -12.88
C VAL A 141 -10.85 -9.50 -12.04
N GLN A 142 -10.42 -9.37 -10.78
CA GLN A 142 -10.23 -10.50 -9.88
C GLN A 142 -11.52 -11.28 -9.67
N ARG A 143 -12.66 -10.59 -9.55
CA ARG A 143 -13.97 -11.26 -9.42
C ARG A 143 -14.37 -12.05 -10.65
N VAL A 144 -14.11 -11.52 -11.85
CA VAL A 144 -14.31 -12.28 -13.10
C VAL A 144 -13.38 -13.49 -13.16
N MET A 145 -12.11 -13.33 -12.80
CA MET A 145 -11.14 -14.42 -12.80
C MET A 145 -11.44 -15.50 -11.74
N ALA A 146 -12.07 -15.12 -10.62
CA ALA A 146 -12.59 -16.03 -9.60
C ALA A 146 -13.84 -16.79 -10.04
N GLY A 147 -14.54 -16.30 -11.07
CA GLY A 147 -15.86 -16.79 -11.47
C GLY A 147 -17.03 -16.23 -10.66
N ASP A 148 -16.80 -15.21 -9.84
CA ASP A 148 -17.83 -14.55 -9.01
C ASP A 148 -18.62 -13.49 -9.78
N SER A 149 -18.16 -13.10 -10.98
CA SER A 149 -18.74 -12.01 -11.78
C SER A 149 -18.70 -12.28 -13.28
N SER A 150 -19.58 -11.58 -14.01
CA SER A 150 -19.71 -11.71 -15.47
C SER A 150 -18.60 -10.98 -16.22
N GLY A 151 -17.75 -11.73 -16.92
CA GLY A 151 -16.74 -11.18 -17.82
C GLY A 151 -17.31 -10.32 -18.95
N PRO A 152 -18.33 -10.77 -19.72
CA PRO A 152 -18.93 -9.95 -20.77
C PRO A 152 -19.52 -8.62 -20.29
N ALA A 153 -20.22 -8.62 -19.14
CA ALA A 153 -20.79 -7.40 -18.58
C ALA A 153 -19.70 -6.41 -18.13
N LEU A 154 -18.62 -6.93 -17.53
CA LEU A 154 -17.48 -6.09 -17.16
C LEU A 154 -16.77 -5.52 -18.40
N LEU A 155 -16.57 -6.32 -19.45
CA LEU A 155 -15.97 -5.87 -20.71
C LEU A 155 -16.77 -4.74 -21.37
N GLU A 156 -18.10 -4.88 -21.43
CA GLU A 156 -18.98 -3.83 -21.95
C GLU A 156 -18.79 -2.52 -21.20
N TRP A 157 -18.80 -2.58 -19.86
CA TRP A 157 -18.57 -1.39 -19.02
C TRP A 157 -17.16 -0.80 -19.18
N LEU A 158 -16.11 -1.64 -19.21
CA LEU A 158 -14.71 -1.19 -19.40
C LEU A 158 -14.53 -0.44 -20.73
N LEU A 159 -15.13 -0.97 -21.81
CA LEU A 159 -15.08 -0.34 -23.13
C LEU A 159 -15.85 0.99 -23.14
N ALA A 160 -17.05 1.02 -22.56
CA ALA A 160 -17.85 2.25 -22.48
C ALA A 160 -17.15 3.34 -21.66
N LEU A 161 -16.57 2.99 -20.51
CA LEU A 161 -15.82 3.93 -19.68
C LEU A 161 -14.54 4.40 -20.38
N GLY A 162 -13.84 3.52 -21.10
CA GLY A 162 -12.67 3.88 -21.89
C GLY A 162 -12.99 4.88 -23.00
N GLU A 163 -14.07 4.68 -23.75
CA GLU A 163 -14.50 5.62 -24.80
C GLU A 163 -15.00 6.96 -24.20
N LYS A 164 -15.63 6.93 -23.03
CA LYS A 164 -16.02 8.15 -22.28
C LYS A 164 -14.78 8.93 -21.82
N THR A 165 -13.80 8.24 -21.26
CA THR A 165 -12.57 8.85 -20.71
C THR A 165 -11.65 9.34 -21.82
N GLY A 166 -11.48 8.58 -22.89
CA GLY A 166 -10.70 8.98 -24.07
C GLY A 166 -11.24 10.25 -24.73
N ARG A 167 -12.57 10.38 -24.88
CA ARG A 167 -13.18 11.62 -25.36
C ARG A 167 -12.92 12.79 -24.44
N TRP A 168 -13.09 12.59 -23.13
CA TRP A 168 -12.81 13.63 -22.14
C TRP A 168 -11.36 14.11 -22.25
N LEU A 169 -10.39 13.21 -22.34
CA LEU A 169 -8.97 13.51 -22.49
C LEU A 169 -8.68 14.36 -23.75
N GLN A 170 -9.29 14.01 -24.89
CA GLN A 170 -9.10 14.72 -26.15
C GLN A 170 -9.72 16.13 -26.17
N GLU A 171 -10.72 16.37 -25.32
CA GLU A 171 -11.38 17.66 -25.18
C GLU A 171 -10.67 18.61 -24.21
N GLN A 172 -9.68 18.13 -23.45
CA GLN A 172 -8.97 18.95 -22.47
C GLN A 172 -7.99 19.94 -23.12
N PRO A 173 -7.79 21.14 -22.54
CA PRO A 173 -6.71 22.02 -22.94
C PRO A 173 -5.35 21.40 -22.60
N GLU A 174 -4.30 21.73 -23.37
CA GLU A 174 -2.92 21.22 -23.16
C GLU A 174 -2.36 21.47 -21.75
N THR A 175 -2.95 22.41 -20.99
CA THR A 175 -2.54 22.78 -19.63
C THR A 175 -3.22 21.95 -18.54
N ALA A 176 -4.17 21.07 -18.87
CA ALA A 176 -4.85 20.25 -17.89
C ALA A 176 -3.92 19.15 -17.34
N TYR A 177 -3.96 18.90 -16.03
CA TYR A 177 -3.35 17.70 -15.46
C TYR A 177 -4.21 16.48 -15.84
N ILE A 178 -3.64 15.59 -16.66
CA ILE A 178 -4.37 14.45 -17.24
C ILE A 178 -3.76 13.09 -16.85
N ASP A 179 -2.62 13.08 -16.15
CA ASP A 179 -1.84 11.87 -15.87
C ASP A 179 -2.70 10.81 -15.15
N GLY A 180 -3.56 11.20 -14.22
CA GLY A 180 -4.47 10.29 -13.54
C GLY A 180 -5.50 9.61 -14.45
N GLU A 181 -5.96 10.29 -15.49
CA GLU A 181 -6.89 9.70 -16.45
C GLU A 181 -6.16 8.85 -17.50
N ILE A 182 -4.90 9.17 -17.82
CA ILE A 182 -4.02 8.28 -18.61
C ILE A 182 -3.68 7.00 -17.81
N LEU A 183 -3.43 7.13 -16.51
CA LEU A 183 -3.27 6.00 -15.59
C LEU A 183 -4.53 5.13 -15.57
N LEU A 184 -5.71 5.76 -15.49
CA LEU A 184 -6.99 5.05 -15.56
C LEU A 184 -7.16 4.32 -16.88
N MET A 185 -6.95 4.99 -18.02
CA MET A 185 -7.01 4.39 -19.36
C MET A 185 -6.08 3.18 -19.49
N THR A 186 -4.86 3.29 -18.96
CA THR A 186 -3.90 2.19 -18.91
C THR A 186 -4.39 1.03 -18.04
N GLY A 187 -5.04 1.32 -16.91
CA GLY A 187 -5.74 0.35 -16.07
C GLY A 187 -6.87 -0.38 -16.81
N LEU A 188 -7.71 0.36 -17.55
CA LEU A 188 -8.80 -0.19 -18.35
C LEU A 188 -8.27 -1.09 -19.48
N ALA A 189 -7.23 -0.65 -20.20
CA ALA A 189 -6.58 -1.46 -21.23
C ALA A 189 -5.99 -2.75 -20.65
N GLY A 190 -5.35 -2.66 -19.47
CA GLY A 190 -4.87 -3.81 -18.72
C GLY A 190 -5.96 -4.80 -18.35
N ALA A 191 -7.12 -4.30 -17.90
CA ALA A 191 -8.29 -5.10 -17.55
C ALA A 191 -8.92 -5.79 -18.76
N ILE A 192 -9.12 -5.06 -19.86
CA ILE A 192 -9.60 -5.62 -21.13
C ILE A 192 -8.63 -6.69 -21.62
N ALA A 193 -7.33 -6.45 -21.56
CA ALA A 193 -6.33 -7.45 -21.93
C ALA A 193 -6.34 -8.68 -21.00
N ALA A 194 -6.77 -8.52 -19.74
CA ALA A 194 -6.82 -9.59 -18.76
C ALA A 194 -8.01 -10.55 -19.01
N ILE A 195 -9.19 -10.03 -19.32
CA ILE A 195 -10.44 -10.82 -19.42
C ILE A 195 -11.01 -10.94 -20.85
N GLY A 196 -10.61 -10.05 -21.76
CA GLY A 196 -11.08 -10.00 -23.14
C GLY A 196 -10.44 -11.03 -24.06
N SER A 197 -10.65 -10.88 -25.36
CA SER A 197 -10.16 -11.76 -26.41
C SER A 197 -9.48 -10.97 -27.54
N ALA A 198 -8.91 -11.66 -28.53
CA ALA A 198 -8.30 -11.04 -29.71
C ALA A 198 -9.22 -10.02 -30.44
N GLU A 199 -10.55 -10.14 -30.32
CA GLU A 199 -11.50 -9.18 -30.91
C GLU A 199 -11.40 -7.76 -30.30
N HIS A 200 -10.80 -7.64 -29.10
CA HIS A 200 -10.65 -6.36 -28.39
C HIS A 200 -9.37 -5.62 -28.77
N LEU A 201 -8.42 -6.28 -29.45
CA LEU A 201 -7.14 -5.69 -29.83
C LEU A 201 -7.28 -4.43 -30.69
N PRO A 202 -8.18 -4.35 -31.70
CA PRO A 202 -8.36 -3.12 -32.48
C PRO A 202 -8.72 -1.91 -31.63
N THR A 203 -9.48 -2.07 -30.55
CA THR A 203 -9.79 -0.96 -29.62
C THR A 203 -8.56 -0.53 -28.85
N LEU A 204 -7.78 -1.48 -28.30
CA LEU A 204 -6.55 -1.14 -27.60
C LEU A 204 -5.52 -0.47 -28.52
N GLN A 205 -5.44 -0.89 -29.79
CA GLN A 205 -4.60 -0.25 -30.80
C GLN A 205 -5.03 1.19 -31.06
N ARG A 206 -6.34 1.46 -31.20
CA ARG A 206 -6.84 2.83 -31.36
C ARG A 206 -6.49 3.73 -30.18
N TRP A 207 -6.61 3.23 -28.95
CA TRP A 207 -6.24 4.00 -27.75
C TRP A 207 -4.73 4.24 -27.68
N TRP A 208 -3.92 3.26 -28.09
CA TRP A 208 -2.46 3.39 -28.20
C TRP A 208 -2.05 4.45 -29.23
N ASP A 209 -2.59 4.38 -30.45
CA ASP A 209 -2.26 5.30 -31.54
C ASP A 209 -2.71 6.74 -31.24
N ALA A 210 -3.71 6.90 -30.38
CA ALA A 210 -4.19 8.17 -29.88
C ALA A 210 -3.44 8.69 -28.65
N GLU A 211 -2.34 8.03 -28.25
CA GLU A 211 -1.52 8.39 -27.08
C GLU A 211 -2.31 8.44 -25.75
N LEU A 212 -3.36 7.63 -25.64
CA LEU A 212 -4.21 7.56 -24.44
C LEU A 212 -3.72 6.52 -23.41
N LEU A 213 -2.62 5.81 -23.70
CA LEU A 213 -2.06 4.75 -22.86
C LEU A 213 -0.61 5.07 -22.53
N ASP A 214 -0.18 4.80 -21.29
CA ASP A 214 1.19 5.03 -20.86
C ASP A 214 2.15 3.93 -21.40
N PRO A 215 3.09 4.27 -22.31
CA PRO A 215 4.02 3.30 -22.88
C PRO A 215 5.05 2.77 -21.87
N GLN A 216 5.20 3.41 -20.70
CA GLN A 216 6.08 2.94 -19.63
C GLN A 216 5.47 1.78 -18.85
N VAL A 217 4.13 1.69 -18.79
CA VAL A 217 3.42 0.64 -18.06
C VAL A 217 3.30 -0.64 -18.88
N ALA A 218 2.90 -0.54 -20.16
CA ALA A 218 2.80 -1.69 -21.05
C ALA A 218 2.87 -1.25 -22.51
N LYS A 219 3.45 -2.09 -23.37
CA LYS A 219 3.44 -1.88 -24.81
C LYS A 219 2.27 -2.60 -25.48
N ILE A 220 1.86 -2.11 -26.65
CA ILE A 220 0.76 -2.71 -27.43
C ILE A 220 1.00 -4.18 -27.77
N GLU A 221 2.25 -4.59 -28.01
CA GLU A 221 2.60 -6.00 -28.26
C GLU A 221 2.31 -6.88 -27.04
N GLY A 222 2.50 -6.35 -25.83
CA GLY A 222 2.19 -7.06 -24.59
C GLY A 222 0.70 -7.28 -24.39
N TYR A 223 -0.14 -6.33 -24.82
CA TYR A 223 -1.59 -6.52 -24.84
C TYR A 223 -2.01 -7.55 -25.89
N ALA A 224 -1.45 -7.47 -27.10
CA ALA A 224 -1.73 -8.41 -28.18
C ALA A 224 -1.38 -9.86 -27.78
N GLU A 225 -0.20 -10.08 -27.21
CA GLU A 225 0.22 -11.40 -26.71
C GLU A 225 -0.76 -11.93 -25.65
N ARG A 226 -1.18 -11.07 -24.71
CA ARG A 226 -2.09 -11.47 -23.64
C ARG A 226 -3.47 -11.84 -24.18
N LEU A 227 -4.01 -11.07 -25.13
CA LEU A 227 -5.33 -11.31 -25.73
C LEU A 227 -5.40 -12.57 -26.60
N GLN A 228 -4.26 -13.05 -27.12
CA GLN A 228 -4.17 -14.31 -27.85
C GLN A 228 -4.22 -15.54 -26.93
N ARG A 229 -3.88 -15.40 -25.64
CA ARG A 229 -3.91 -16.51 -24.70
C ARG A 229 -5.34 -16.83 -24.27
N PRO A 230 -5.74 -18.11 -24.20
CA PRO A 230 -7.02 -18.50 -23.62
C PRO A 230 -7.22 -17.91 -22.23
N LEU A 231 -8.45 -17.55 -21.88
CA LEU A 231 -8.76 -16.99 -20.55
C LEU A 231 -8.35 -17.95 -19.42
N ALA A 232 -8.56 -19.26 -19.60
CA ALA A 232 -8.16 -20.28 -18.63
C ALA A 232 -6.64 -20.25 -18.32
N GLU A 233 -5.79 -20.08 -19.34
CA GLU A 233 -4.34 -19.98 -19.14
C GLU A 233 -3.98 -18.69 -18.38
N ARG A 234 -4.66 -17.58 -18.67
CA ARG A 234 -4.45 -16.31 -17.95
C ARG A 234 -4.84 -16.43 -16.49
N ILE A 235 -5.93 -17.13 -16.18
CA ILE A 235 -6.36 -17.41 -14.81
C ILE A 235 -5.30 -18.25 -14.07
N GLU A 236 -4.80 -19.33 -14.68
CA GLU A 236 -3.76 -20.18 -14.09
C GLU A 236 -2.46 -19.40 -13.82
N ARG A 237 -2.05 -18.54 -14.77
CA ARG A 237 -0.88 -17.65 -14.60
C ARG A 237 -1.06 -16.65 -13.48
N LEU A 238 -2.27 -16.10 -13.30
CA LEU A 238 -2.55 -15.20 -12.19
C LEU A 238 -2.50 -15.97 -10.86
N GLN A 239 -3.18 -17.13 -10.79
CA GLN A 239 -3.21 -17.99 -9.61
C GLN A 239 -1.80 -18.36 -9.13
N SER A 240 -0.90 -18.70 -10.06
CA SER A 240 0.48 -19.08 -9.74
C SER A 240 1.39 -17.92 -9.34
N ARG A 241 1.11 -16.69 -9.80
CA ARG A 241 1.95 -15.52 -9.49
C ARG A 241 1.56 -14.83 -8.19
N THR A 242 0.26 -14.56 -8.02
CA THR A 242 -0.25 -13.72 -6.93
C THR A 242 -1.45 -14.35 -6.22
N GLY A 243 -2.10 -15.36 -6.81
CA GLY A 243 -3.44 -15.75 -6.41
C GLY A 243 -4.52 -14.79 -6.93
N ILE A 244 -5.77 -15.25 -6.95
CA ILE A 244 -6.93 -14.44 -7.38
C ILE A 244 -7.43 -13.54 -6.24
N TYR A 245 -7.64 -14.12 -5.06
CA TYR A 245 -7.93 -13.40 -3.82
C TYR A 245 -6.81 -13.65 -2.81
N ILE A 246 -7.12 -13.61 -1.51
CA ILE A 246 -6.24 -13.99 -0.41
C ILE A 246 -6.60 -15.41 0.05
N PRO A 247 -5.93 -16.48 -0.43
CA PRO A 247 -6.30 -17.85 -0.07
C PRO A 247 -5.80 -18.27 1.32
N ASP A 248 -4.73 -17.66 1.81
CA ASP A 248 -4.11 -17.94 3.11
C ASP A 248 -3.40 -16.67 3.61
N ALA A 249 -4.16 -15.83 4.33
CA ALA A 249 -3.69 -14.53 4.78
C ALA A 249 -2.57 -14.66 5.80
N ILE A 250 -2.64 -15.67 6.68
CA ILE A 250 -1.61 -15.91 7.69
C ILE A 250 -0.28 -16.25 7.03
N ARG A 251 -0.28 -17.18 6.07
CA ARG A 251 0.96 -17.57 5.37
C ARG A 251 1.52 -16.45 4.52
N GLU A 252 0.66 -15.68 3.85
CA GLU A 252 1.08 -14.52 3.06
C GLU A 252 1.76 -13.48 3.97
N MET A 253 1.09 -13.08 5.06
CA MET A 253 1.62 -12.10 6.02
C MET A 253 2.86 -12.59 6.76
N GLU A 254 2.95 -13.86 7.13
CA GLU A 254 4.12 -14.44 7.81
C GLU A 254 5.42 -14.25 7.01
N SER A 255 5.32 -14.14 5.68
CA SER A 255 6.46 -13.97 4.78
C SER A 255 6.92 -12.52 4.60
N TRP A 256 6.19 -11.54 5.14
CA TRP A 256 6.50 -10.12 4.91
C TRP A 256 7.82 -9.69 5.54
N TYR A 257 8.49 -8.74 4.88
CA TYR A 257 9.80 -8.25 5.30
C TYR A 257 9.78 -7.66 6.71
N CYS A 258 8.69 -6.97 7.10
CA CYS A 258 8.55 -6.33 8.41
C CYS A 258 8.54 -7.31 9.59
N PHE A 259 8.32 -8.61 9.38
CA PHE A 259 8.45 -9.64 10.42
C PHE A 259 9.80 -10.35 10.42
N SER A 260 10.64 -10.09 9.42
CA SER A 260 11.91 -10.78 9.26
C SER A 260 12.95 -10.34 10.28
N ASP A 261 13.87 -11.23 10.62
CA ASP A 261 15.05 -10.90 11.43
C ASP A 261 15.85 -9.73 10.86
N ARG A 262 15.88 -9.57 9.53
CA ARG A 262 16.63 -8.50 8.86
C ARG A 262 16.02 -7.13 9.08
N PHE A 263 14.70 -7.03 9.20
CA PHE A 263 14.02 -5.77 9.49
C PHE A 263 14.28 -5.30 10.92
N HIS A 264 14.33 -6.24 11.87
CA HIS A 264 14.59 -5.94 13.29
C HIS A 264 16.08 -5.87 13.65
N ALA A 265 16.95 -6.53 12.90
CA ALA A 265 18.40 -6.34 12.98
C ALA A 265 18.80 -4.95 12.49
N PRO A 266 19.89 -4.39 13.03
CA PRO A 266 19.84 -3.50 14.16
C PRO A 266 19.09 -2.17 13.93
N GLN A 267 17.78 -2.17 14.22
CA GLN A 267 17.16 -1.12 15.05
C GLN A 267 17.53 -1.32 16.54
N GLU A 268 18.07 -2.50 16.88
CA GLU A 268 18.51 -2.92 18.21
C GLU A 268 19.88 -2.35 18.65
N LYS A 269 20.80 -2.02 17.72
CA LYS A 269 22.05 -1.31 18.08
C LYS A 269 21.82 0.15 18.44
N ALA A 270 20.83 0.82 17.84
CA ALA A 270 20.54 2.23 18.15
C ALA A 270 20.01 2.41 19.58
N ARG A 271 19.20 1.47 20.09
CA ARG A 271 18.73 1.49 21.49
C ARG A 271 19.85 1.25 22.51
N ILE A 272 20.87 0.47 22.17
CA ILE A 272 22.04 0.20 23.04
C ILE A 272 23.05 1.37 23.01
N ILE A 273 23.16 2.09 21.88
CA ILE A 273 24.06 3.25 21.76
C ILE A 273 23.52 4.48 22.51
N SER A 274 22.20 4.61 22.65
CA SER A 274 21.56 5.72 23.37
C SER A 274 21.80 5.75 24.90
N SER A 275 22.37 4.70 25.50
CA SER A 275 22.64 4.63 26.95
C SER A 275 24.10 4.92 27.35
N ASN A 276 24.99 5.20 26.39
CA ASN A 276 26.35 5.64 26.68
C ASN A 276 26.55 7.10 26.23
N PRO A 277 27.04 8.01 27.12
CA PRO A 277 27.37 9.37 26.70
C PRO A 277 28.48 9.33 25.64
N PRO A 278 28.44 10.24 24.64
CA PRO A 278 29.46 10.26 23.60
C PRO A 278 30.85 10.51 24.21
N PRO A 279 31.91 9.91 23.64
CA PRO A 279 33.27 10.18 24.09
C PRO A 279 33.56 11.70 24.00
N PRO A 280 34.30 12.27 24.96
CA PRO A 280 34.57 13.70 24.97
C PRO A 280 35.28 14.10 23.67
N VAL A 281 34.66 14.99 22.91
CA VAL A 281 35.23 15.53 21.68
C VAL A 281 36.37 16.47 22.05
N THR A 282 37.59 16.14 21.63
CA THR A 282 38.76 17.00 21.78
C THR A 282 38.61 18.21 20.85
N VAL A 283 38.35 19.39 21.40
CA VAL A 283 38.22 20.63 20.61
C VAL A 283 39.58 21.02 20.04
N ILE A 284 39.73 20.93 18.72
CA ILE A 284 40.87 21.50 17.99
C ILE A 284 40.60 22.99 17.84
N ARG A 285 41.49 23.84 18.36
CA ARG A 285 41.38 25.29 18.19
C ARG A 285 41.84 25.66 16.77
N GLU A 286 40.96 26.28 15.99
CA GLU A 286 41.27 26.77 14.64
C GLU A 286 42.28 27.93 14.65
N GLN A 287 42.40 28.64 15.78
CA GLN A 287 43.32 29.75 15.94
C GLN A 287 44.62 29.33 16.63
N ALA A 288 45.75 29.85 16.12
CA ALA A 288 47.04 29.68 16.74
C ALA A 288 47.05 30.17 18.19
N LYS A 289 47.64 29.39 19.09
CA LYS A 289 47.78 29.76 20.51
C LYS A 289 48.62 31.03 20.62
N VAL A 290 48.00 32.14 21.03
CA VAL A 290 48.72 33.40 21.30
C VAL A 290 49.76 33.16 22.40
N GLY A 291 51.03 33.40 22.08
CA GLY A 291 52.12 33.27 23.03
C GLY A 291 52.06 34.35 24.11
N ARG A 292 52.46 34.01 25.34
CA ARG A 292 52.43 34.93 26.50
C ARG A 292 53.15 36.27 26.24
N ASN A 293 54.15 36.29 25.37
CA ASN A 293 54.95 37.47 25.06
C ASN A 293 54.54 38.17 23.74
N ASP A 294 53.57 37.64 23.01
CA ASP A 294 53.12 38.20 21.72
C ASP A 294 52.24 39.44 21.92
N PRO A 295 52.08 40.29 20.88
CA PRO A 295 51.13 41.40 20.92
C PRO A 295 49.72 40.92 21.30
N CYS A 296 49.08 41.63 22.22
CA CYS A 296 47.76 41.26 22.68
C CYS A 296 46.71 41.52 21.58
N PRO A 297 45.84 40.54 21.24
CA PRO A 297 44.89 40.66 20.14
C PRO A 297 43.77 41.68 20.40
N CYS A 298 43.65 42.22 21.62
CA CYS A 298 42.70 43.31 21.92
C CYS A 298 43.12 44.68 21.38
N GLY A 299 44.29 44.78 20.72
CA GLY A 299 44.78 46.03 20.13
C GLY A 299 45.43 47.00 21.12
N SER A 300 45.68 46.59 22.37
CA SER A 300 46.23 47.47 23.42
C SER A 300 47.70 47.87 23.23
N GLY A 301 48.41 47.26 22.27
CA GLY A 301 49.85 47.44 22.07
C GLY A 301 50.74 46.79 23.14
N LYS A 302 50.17 46.12 24.16
CA LYS A 302 50.91 45.41 25.22
C LYS A 302 51.11 43.94 24.89
N LYS A 303 52.10 43.29 25.52
CA LYS A 303 52.28 41.82 25.46
C LYS A 303 51.09 41.11 26.12
N TYR A 304 50.67 39.95 25.60
CA TYR A 304 49.49 39.19 26.08
C TYR A 304 49.48 38.99 27.60
N LYS A 305 50.62 38.57 28.20
CA LYS A 305 50.76 38.38 29.66
C LYS A 305 50.56 39.63 30.52
N LYS A 306 50.63 40.82 29.93
CA LYS A 306 50.45 42.11 30.62
C LYS A 306 49.10 42.77 30.27
N CYS A 307 48.20 42.03 29.61
CA CYS A 307 46.90 42.52 29.18
C CYS A 307 45.81 41.45 29.39
N CYS A 308 45.36 40.75 28.35
CA CYS A 308 44.28 39.76 28.44
C CYS A 308 44.72 38.40 29.02
N GLY A 309 46.01 38.20 29.23
CA GLY A 309 46.58 36.95 29.74
C GLY A 309 46.83 36.92 31.24
N THR A 310 45.92 37.52 32.04
CA THR A 310 45.86 37.27 33.49
C THR A 310 45.83 35.78 33.79
#